data_AF-A0A7W5B0B3-F1
#
_entry.id   AF-A0A7W5B0B3-F1
#
_cell.length_a   1.000
_cell.length_b   1.000
_cell.length_c   1.000
_cell.angle_alpha   90.00
_cell.angle_beta   90.00
_cell.angle_gamma   90.00
#
_symmetry.space_group_name_H-M   'P 1'
#
loop_
_entity.id
_entity.type
_entity.pdbx_description
1 polymer ?
#
loop_
_entity_poly.entity_id
_entity_poly.type
_entity_poly.pdbx_seq_one_letter_code
_entity_poly.pdbx_strand_id
1 'polypeptide(L)'
;MNRNGSSASLSFTAFLFRFVHIERRIEQPEHVMLEVNCERHTLLFCEQGEGRLYIGRELFPFVAGKIYPLAPGESYQLEHDRSDALEYKVLHYDAVHMVTGDPELFTRPLFESRDLLNRYSPVPRIGVLDSLYSGRSFQSDAEYSQMNVHFHKLMELIVTRYTLPQAEQSPESPEASILSAIQYVDEHFAQEISVQKLAELANMRPAQFTALFRQITGRKPLEYVNYVRIEQAKELLMRSDDPLRDIASQVGFRDEYYFSRRFRQLTGLAPRQYDRSLQRHTLVQDWAGHEVNIPGKPERILFFGKSAGDLLALGIPVLDGASYSALPPLDLEWALQKQPDLILFDSNNEQLYQRLSRIAPTLTYNSHAKLEERMRKAGSWFGMETEAEEWLTAYDRRSEEMWNNLRGAMQPGETASVLVHHRGTRLFVMGNIGLAPFLYHSHGFRPVSKVREALQAGRAYKEISTESVSQYTGDRIFVMMPECEAARAATKKMFESEEWKALPAVVNGHVYKLEEQLWNIGDAVSCLRLQQLLLQLLEGERSRVNVPSAAAEG
;
A
#
# COMPACT_ATOMS: atom_id res chain seq x y z
N MET A 1 -4.98 -47.04 25.18
CA MET A 1 -3.82 -46.20 25.57
C MET A 1 -3.73 -45.06 24.56
N ASN A 2 -4.12 -43.86 24.99
CA ASN A 2 -4.31 -42.68 24.13
C ASN A 2 -2.98 -42.19 23.54
N ARG A 3 -2.95 -42.02 22.22
CA ARG A 3 -1.97 -41.23 21.49
C ARG A 3 -2.47 -39.77 21.44
N ASN A 4 -2.11 -38.96 22.44
CA ASN A 4 -2.19 -37.50 22.32
C ASN A 4 -0.78 -36.98 22.02
N GLY A 5 -0.42 -37.00 20.74
CA GLY A 5 0.68 -36.17 20.24
C GLY A 5 0.17 -34.73 20.17
N SER A 6 0.59 -33.91 21.12
CA SER A 6 0.46 -32.45 21.08
C SER A 6 1.08 -31.93 19.77
N SER A 7 0.27 -31.51 18.78
CA SER A 7 0.80 -30.78 17.62
C SER A 7 1.34 -29.44 18.13
N ALA A 8 2.66 -29.27 18.05
CA ALA A 8 3.25 -27.95 18.25
C ALA A 8 2.73 -27.05 17.12
N SER A 9 2.07 -25.95 17.47
CA SER A 9 1.59 -24.97 16.50
C SER A 9 2.76 -24.46 15.65
N LEU A 10 2.64 -24.55 14.32
CA LEU A 10 3.65 -24.04 13.38
C LEU A 10 3.91 -22.55 13.64
N SER A 11 5.19 -22.17 13.73
CA SER A 11 5.60 -20.77 13.83
C SER A 11 5.79 -20.21 12.41
N PHE A 12 4.86 -19.37 11.94
CA PHE A 12 4.93 -18.78 10.61
C PHE A 12 6.16 -17.87 10.40
N THR A 13 6.79 -17.40 11.48
CA THR A 13 8.07 -16.65 11.42
C THR A 13 9.24 -17.48 10.89
N ALA A 14 9.12 -18.81 10.88
CA ALA A 14 10.12 -19.73 10.34
C ALA A 14 9.90 -20.04 8.85
N PHE A 15 9.03 -19.31 8.14
CA PHE A 15 8.72 -19.59 6.73
C PHE A 15 9.01 -18.39 5.83
N LEU A 16 9.59 -18.67 4.67
CA LEU A 16 9.63 -17.77 3.52
C LEU A 16 8.65 -18.27 2.46
N PHE A 17 7.77 -17.39 1.98
CA PHE A 17 6.80 -17.74 0.93
C PHE A 17 7.27 -17.21 -0.41
N ARG A 18 7.17 -18.03 -1.46
CA ARG A 18 7.55 -17.64 -2.82
C ARG A 18 6.37 -17.80 -3.76
N PHE A 19 5.96 -16.71 -4.39
CA PHE A 19 4.92 -16.75 -5.41
C PHE A 19 5.39 -17.57 -6.61
N VAL A 20 4.52 -18.43 -7.15
CA VAL A 20 4.84 -19.21 -8.36
C VAL A 20 3.98 -18.72 -9.53
N HIS A 21 2.66 -18.81 -9.43
CA HIS A 21 1.74 -18.26 -10.41
C HIS A 21 0.31 -18.23 -9.88
N ILE A 22 -0.57 -17.52 -10.59
CA ILE A 22 -2.01 -17.51 -10.35
C ILE A 22 -2.76 -17.66 -11.67
N GLU A 23 -3.82 -18.46 -11.65
CA GLU A 23 -4.73 -18.62 -12.78
C GLU A 23 -6.18 -18.39 -12.33
N ARG A 24 -7.07 -18.24 -13.30
CA ARG A 24 -8.53 -18.07 -13.12
C ARG A 24 -9.17 -19.09 -14.01
N ARG A 25 -10.14 -19.77 -13.45
CA ARG A 25 -10.92 -20.82 -14.07
C ARG A 25 -12.38 -20.41 -14.04
N ILE A 26 -13.06 -20.72 -15.12
CA ILE A 26 -14.48 -20.48 -15.31
C ILE A 26 -15.05 -21.83 -15.72
N GLU A 27 -15.85 -22.42 -14.84
CA GLU A 27 -16.46 -23.73 -15.07
C GLU A 27 -17.91 -23.52 -15.48
N GLN A 28 -18.30 -24.13 -16.60
CA GLN A 28 -19.66 -24.11 -17.09
C GLN A 28 -20.52 -25.15 -16.36
N PRO A 29 -21.84 -24.94 -16.23
CA PRO A 29 -22.77 -25.92 -15.68
C PRO A 29 -22.62 -27.33 -16.28
N GLU A 30 -22.89 -28.36 -15.50
CA GLU A 30 -23.03 -29.77 -15.92
C GLU A 30 -21.73 -30.50 -16.35
N HIS A 31 -20.55 -29.90 -16.23
CA HIS A 31 -19.28 -30.63 -16.37
C HIS A 31 -18.92 -31.39 -15.07
N VAL A 32 -18.77 -32.71 -15.18
CA VAL A 32 -18.17 -33.54 -14.11
C VAL A 32 -16.69 -33.17 -14.03
N MET A 33 -16.28 -32.48 -12.97
CA MET A 33 -14.88 -32.09 -12.84
C MET A 33 -14.00 -33.28 -12.51
N LEU A 34 -12.89 -33.39 -13.24
CA LEU A 34 -11.83 -34.33 -12.92
C LEU A 34 -11.12 -33.87 -11.65
N GLU A 35 -10.68 -34.84 -10.85
CA GLU A 35 -9.85 -34.61 -9.68
C GLU A 35 -8.53 -33.92 -10.09
N VAL A 36 -8.21 -32.80 -9.43
CA VAL A 36 -7.00 -32.01 -9.67
C VAL A 36 -6.01 -32.25 -8.55
N ASN A 37 -4.82 -32.76 -8.87
CA ASN A 37 -3.75 -32.96 -7.90
C ASN A 37 -2.91 -31.68 -7.73
N CYS A 38 -2.61 -31.31 -6.49
CA CYS A 38 -1.76 -30.18 -6.14
C CYS A 38 -0.31 -30.62 -5.97
N GLU A 39 0.57 -30.25 -6.90
CA GLU A 39 2.03 -30.51 -6.76
C GLU A 39 2.74 -29.49 -5.85
N ARG A 40 2.09 -28.36 -5.59
CA ARG A 40 2.58 -27.24 -4.77
C ARG A 40 1.51 -26.78 -3.80
N HIS A 41 1.88 -25.94 -2.84
CA HIS A 41 0.87 -25.28 -2.00
C HIS A 41 -0.06 -24.47 -2.89
N THR A 42 -1.35 -24.63 -2.66
CA THR A 42 -2.39 -24.07 -3.51
C THR A 42 -3.42 -23.36 -2.64
N LEU A 43 -3.84 -22.16 -3.06
CA LEU A 43 -4.99 -21.46 -2.51
C LEU A 43 -6.07 -21.35 -3.59
N LEU A 44 -7.25 -21.91 -3.30
CA LEU A 44 -8.44 -21.70 -4.13
C LEU A 44 -9.24 -20.52 -3.60
N PHE A 45 -9.59 -19.58 -4.48
CA PHE A 45 -10.38 -18.40 -4.19
C PHE A 45 -11.65 -18.42 -5.03
N CYS A 46 -12.81 -18.61 -4.42
CA CYS A 46 -14.07 -18.50 -5.14
C CYS A 46 -14.41 -17.01 -5.35
N GLU A 47 -14.56 -16.59 -6.60
CA GLU A 47 -14.89 -15.21 -6.96
C GLU A 47 -16.40 -15.05 -7.14
N GLN A 48 -17.02 -16.00 -7.85
CA GLN A 48 -18.44 -15.97 -8.17
C GLN A 48 -18.97 -17.40 -8.27
N GLY A 49 -20.22 -17.58 -7.82
CA GLY A 49 -20.89 -18.88 -7.83
C GLY A 49 -20.81 -19.61 -6.48
N GLU A 50 -21.46 -20.77 -6.45
CA GLU A 50 -21.55 -21.67 -5.30
C GLU A 50 -21.37 -23.10 -5.79
N GLY A 51 -20.62 -23.90 -5.04
CA GLY A 51 -20.35 -25.29 -5.33
C GLY A 51 -19.95 -26.08 -4.09
N ARG A 52 -19.50 -27.30 -4.30
CA ARG A 52 -18.97 -28.20 -3.28
C ARG A 52 -17.52 -28.51 -3.63
N LEU A 53 -16.62 -28.26 -2.69
CA LEU A 53 -15.20 -28.58 -2.82
C LEU A 53 -14.90 -29.82 -1.99
N TYR A 54 -14.45 -30.87 -2.65
CA TYR A 54 -13.92 -32.06 -2.02
C TYR A 54 -12.41 -31.94 -1.98
N ILE A 55 -11.81 -32.07 -0.79
CA ILE A 55 -10.35 -32.18 -0.60
C ILE A 55 -10.11 -33.53 0.05
N GLY A 56 -9.61 -34.50 -0.74
CA GLY A 56 -9.57 -35.90 -0.33
C GLY A 56 -10.97 -36.43 0.03
N ARG A 57 -11.22 -36.69 1.32
CA ARG A 57 -12.53 -37.17 1.82
C ARG A 57 -13.37 -36.09 2.50
N GLU A 58 -12.81 -34.88 2.68
CA GLU A 58 -13.47 -33.78 3.35
C GLU A 58 -14.27 -32.96 2.35
N LEU A 59 -15.49 -32.60 2.73
CA LEU A 59 -16.40 -31.79 1.93
C LEU A 59 -16.54 -30.40 2.53
N PHE A 60 -16.25 -29.39 1.72
CA PHE A 60 -16.38 -27.97 2.07
C PHE A 60 -17.41 -27.29 1.15
N PRO A 61 -18.23 -26.36 1.67
CA PRO A 61 -18.98 -25.46 0.80
C PRO A 61 -17.98 -24.55 0.08
N PHE A 62 -18.08 -24.44 -1.25
CA PHE A 62 -17.23 -23.57 -2.08
C PHE A 62 -18.04 -22.34 -2.48
N VAL A 63 -17.82 -21.21 -1.80
CA VAL A 63 -18.64 -20.01 -1.94
C VAL A 63 -17.79 -18.76 -2.08
N ALA A 64 -18.32 -17.77 -2.80
CA ALA A 64 -17.63 -16.52 -3.07
C ALA A 64 -17.03 -15.87 -1.81
N GLY A 65 -15.80 -15.38 -1.94
CA GLY A 65 -15.05 -14.74 -0.85
C GLY A 65 -14.37 -15.71 0.13
N LYS A 66 -14.38 -17.02 -0.10
CA LYS A 66 -13.67 -17.97 0.77
C LYS A 66 -12.35 -18.45 0.18
N ILE A 67 -11.44 -18.91 1.05
CA ILE A 67 -10.10 -19.38 0.70
C ILE A 67 -9.94 -20.83 1.18
N TYR A 68 -9.46 -21.69 0.29
CA TYR A 68 -9.24 -23.10 0.61
C TYR A 68 -7.78 -23.45 0.38
N PRO A 69 -6.98 -23.63 1.44
CA PRO A 69 -5.58 -24.00 1.31
C PRO A 69 -5.42 -25.52 1.13
N LEU A 70 -4.54 -25.89 0.22
CA LEU A 70 -4.13 -27.27 -0.06
C LEU A 70 -2.61 -27.39 0.01
N ALA A 71 -2.14 -28.48 0.59
CA ALA A 71 -0.74 -28.84 0.65
C ALA A 71 -0.30 -29.63 -0.60
N PRO A 72 1.00 -29.66 -0.93
CA PRO A 72 1.54 -30.58 -1.92
C PRO A 72 1.15 -32.04 -1.63
N GLY A 73 0.62 -32.71 -2.65
CA GLY A 73 0.14 -34.09 -2.57
C GLY A 73 -1.34 -34.25 -2.21
N GLU A 74 -2.03 -33.15 -1.88
CA GLU A 74 -3.49 -33.17 -1.78
C GLU A 74 -4.14 -33.02 -3.17
N SER A 75 -5.37 -33.50 -3.28
CA SER A 75 -6.18 -33.38 -4.48
C SER A 75 -7.49 -32.69 -4.15
N TYR A 76 -8.07 -32.02 -5.13
CA TYR A 76 -9.40 -31.47 -5.01
C TYR A 76 -10.31 -31.80 -6.19
N GLN A 77 -11.59 -31.91 -5.89
CA GLN A 77 -12.65 -32.01 -6.87
C GLN A 77 -13.70 -30.96 -6.55
N LEU A 78 -14.20 -30.27 -7.57
CA LEU A 78 -15.29 -29.32 -7.41
C LEU A 78 -16.54 -29.89 -8.06
N GLU A 79 -17.67 -29.81 -7.37
CA GLU A 79 -18.99 -30.08 -7.94
C GLU A 79 -19.78 -28.76 -7.98
N HIS A 80 -20.43 -28.53 -9.10
CA HIS A 80 -21.27 -27.36 -9.33
C HIS A 80 -22.60 -27.82 -9.94
N ASP A 81 -23.69 -27.52 -9.24
CA ASP A 81 -25.03 -28.09 -9.51
C ASP A 81 -26.05 -26.98 -9.86
N ARG A 82 -25.58 -25.83 -10.40
CA ARG A 82 -26.43 -24.67 -10.74
C ARG A 82 -26.23 -24.20 -12.19
N SER A 83 -27.09 -23.28 -12.63
CA SER A 83 -27.13 -22.74 -14.00
C SER A 83 -26.13 -21.62 -14.29
N ASP A 84 -25.47 -21.07 -13.26
CA ASP A 84 -24.57 -19.92 -13.38
C ASP A 84 -23.11 -20.39 -13.37
N ALA A 85 -22.23 -19.75 -14.14
CA ALA A 85 -20.82 -20.15 -14.18
C ALA A 85 -20.14 -20.03 -12.79
N LEU A 86 -19.30 -21.02 -12.45
CA LEU A 86 -18.46 -20.98 -11.26
C LEU A 86 -17.10 -20.36 -11.63
N GLU A 87 -16.78 -19.21 -11.04
CA GLU A 87 -15.54 -18.50 -11.30
C GLU A 87 -14.64 -18.52 -10.05
N TYR A 88 -13.39 -18.95 -10.23
CA TYR A 88 -12.43 -19.02 -9.14
C TYR A 88 -10.99 -18.81 -9.61
N LYS A 89 -10.14 -18.33 -8.69
CA LYS A 89 -8.70 -18.23 -8.90
C LYS A 89 -7.95 -19.34 -8.17
N VAL A 90 -6.89 -19.83 -8.79
CA VAL A 90 -5.98 -20.84 -8.24
C VAL A 90 -4.60 -20.20 -8.12
N LEU A 91 -4.12 -20.03 -6.90
CA LEU A 91 -2.79 -19.47 -6.63
C LEU A 91 -1.86 -20.57 -6.16
N HIS A 92 -0.70 -20.69 -6.81
CA HIS A 92 0.35 -21.62 -6.43
C HIS A 92 1.55 -20.89 -5.83
N TYR A 93 2.11 -21.45 -4.76
CA TYR A 93 3.26 -20.91 -4.07
C TYR A 93 4.13 -22.00 -3.45
N ASP A 94 5.37 -21.63 -3.13
CA ASP A 94 6.25 -22.46 -2.30
C ASP A 94 6.33 -21.88 -0.89
N ALA A 95 6.39 -22.77 0.10
CA ALA A 95 6.73 -22.42 1.46
C ALA A 95 8.09 -23.05 1.79
N VAL A 96 9.05 -22.23 2.13
CA VAL A 96 10.41 -22.65 2.48
C VAL A 96 10.58 -22.49 3.99
N HIS A 97 10.84 -23.60 4.68
CA HIS A 97 11.04 -23.60 6.12
C HIS A 97 12.49 -23.25 6.45
N MET A 98 12.67 -22.21 7.26
CA MET A 98 13.91 -21.56 7.63
C MET A 98 14.20 -21.82 9.12
N VAL A 99 14.69 -23.02 9.45
CA VAL A 99 15.28 -23.31 10.78
C VAL A 99 16.79 -23.10 10.69
N THR A 100 17.53 -23.20 11.80
CA THR A 100 18.99 -23.02 11.93
C THR A 100 19.87 -24.00 11.10
N GLY A 101 19.46 -24.33 9.88
CA GLY A 101 20.11 -25.21 8.91
C GLY A 101 19.74 -24.82 7.47
N ASP A 102 19.78 -25.79 6.55
CA ASP A 102 19.48 -25.52 5.14
C ASP A 102 17.98 -25.27 4.89
N PRO A 103 17.62 -24.32 4.00
CA PRO A 103 16.23 -24.08 3.63
C PRO A 103 15.60 -25.30 2.95
N GLU A 104 14.48 -25.79 3.48
CA GLU A 104 13.76 -26.94 2.91
C GLU A 104 12.36 -26.54 2.43
N LEU A 105 11.94 -27.10 1.29
CA LEU A 105 10.55 -26.98 0.83
C LEU A 105 9.62 -27.70 1.81
N PHE A 106 8.70 -26.95 2.40
CA PHE A 106 7.69 -27.48 3.28
C PHE A 106 6.52 -28.03 2.47
N THR A 107 6.20 -29.31 2.64
CA THR A 107 5.16 -30.00 1.84
C THR A 107 3.94 -30.43 2.65
N ARG A 108 3.90 -30.13 3.95
CA ARG A 108 2.78 -30.48 4.85
C ARG A 108 1.77 -29.33 4.93
N PRO A 109 0.53 -29.55 5.41
CA PRO A 109 -0.43 -28.46 5.59
C PRO A 109 0.09 -27.33 6.48
N LEU A 110 0.07 -26.10 5.95
CA LEU A 110 0.41 -24.88 6.71
C LEU A 110 -0.74 -24.42 7.62
N PHE A 111 -1.97 -24.70 7.19
CA PHE A 111 -3.19 -24.26 7.87
C PHE A 111 -4.01 -25.49 8.26
N GLU A 112 -3.61 -26.17 9.34
CA GLU A 112 -4.26 -27.41 9.82
C GLU A 112 -5.77 -27.25 10.03
N SER A 113 -6.21 -26.07 10.49
CA SER A 113 -7.64 -25.75 10.65
C SER A 113 -8.15 -24.85 9.53
N ARG A 114 -8.45 -25.46 8.37
CA ARG A 114 -8.94 -24.75 7.16
C ARG A 114 -10.14 -23.84 7.43
N ASP A 115 -11.05 -24.26 8.32
CA ASP A 115 -12.23 -23.49 8.69
C ASP A 115 -11.89 -22.14 9.33
N LEU A 116 -10.76 -22.00 10.04
CA LEU A 116 -10.38 -20.74 10.69
C LEU A 116 -10.17 -19.61 9.67
N LEU A 117 -9.68 -19.93 8.47
CA LEU A 117 -9.52 -18.96 7.40
C LEU A 117 -10.86 -18.49 6.83
N ASN A 118 -11.88 -19.34 6.91
CA ASN A 118 -13.20 -19.15 6.30
C ASN A 118 -14.28 -18.66 7.27
N ARG A 119 -13.97 -18.51 8.57
CA ARG A 119 -14.92 -17.96 9.56
C ARG A 119 -15.29 -16.49 9.34
N TYR A 120 -14.54 -15.74 8.52
CA TYR A 120 -14.79 -14.32 8.21
C TYR A 120 -14.63 -14.07 6.71
N SER A 121 -15.42 -13.14 6.15
CA SER A 121 -15.35 -12.78 4.72
C SER A 121 -14.25 -11.75 4.47
N PRO A 122 -13.34 -11.92 3.50
CA PRO A 122 -12.18 -11.08 3.31
C PRO A 122 -12.34 -10.12 2.11
N VAL A 123 -13.04 -9.00 2.30
CA VAL A 123 -13.05 -7.92 1.29
C VAL A 123 -11.68 -7.29 1.01
N PRO A 124 -10.75 -7.16 1.98
CA PRO A 124 -9.43 -6.62 1.67
C PRO A 124 -8.60 -7.49 0.71
N ARG A 125 -9.07 -8.70 0.35
CA ARG A 125 -8.31 -9.66 -0.45
C ARG A 125 -8.64 -9.61 -1.95
N ILE A 126 -9.80 -9.09 -2.37
CA ILE A 126 -10.18 -9.07 -3.80
C ILE A 126 -9.26 -8.18 -4.62
N GLY A 127 -9.02 -6.93 -4.18
CA GLY A 127 -8.12 -6.01 -4.90
C GLY A 127 -6.66 -6.47 -4.97
N VAL A 128 -6.17 -7.20 -3.94
CA VAL A 128 -4.82 -7.79 -3.95
C VAL A 128 -4.76 -9.00 -4.90
N LEU A 129 -5.82 -9.81 -4.96
CA LEU A 129 -5.92 -10.94 -5.89
C LEU A 129 -6.03 -10.48 -7.34
N ASP A 130 -6.73 -9.38 -7.61
CA ASP A 130 -6.79 -8.78 -8.94
C ASP A 130 -5.43 -8.22 -9.38
N SER A 131 -4.70 -7.59 -8.45
CA SER A 131 -3.33 -7.14 -8.66
C SER A 131 -2.34 -8.29 -8.86
N LEU A 132 -2.61 -9.45 -8.27
CA LEU A 132 -1.83 -10.68 -8.49
C LEU A 132 -2.12 -11.31 -9.86
N TYR A 133 -3.36 -11.18 -10.32
CA TYR A 133 -3.87 -11.80 -11.52
C TYR A 133 -3.54 -11.04 -12.80
N SER A 134 -3.45 -9.72 -12.75
CA SER A 134 -3.19 -8.86 -13.92
C SER A 134 -1.79 -9.02 -14.52
N GLY A 135 -0.79 -9.54 -13.77
CA GLY A 135 0.59 -9.72 -14.25
C GLY A 135 0.93 -11.12 -14.77
N ARG A 136 0.05 -11.72 -15.56
CA ARG A 136 0.05 -13.15 -15.99
C ARG A 136 1.24 -13.66 -16.83
N SER A 137 2.25 -12.84 -17.12
CA SER A 137 3.47 -13.31 -17.79
C SER A 137 4.68 -12.63 -17.19
N PHE A 138 5.56 -13.37 -16.52
CA PHE A 138 6.85 -12.84 -16.07
C PHE A 138 7.71 -12.55 -17.30
N GLN A 139 7.79 -11.29 -17.72
CA GLN A 139 8.68 -10.85 -18.79
C GLN A 139 9.95 -10.20 -18.22
N SER A 140 9.95 -9.84 -16.93
CA SER A 140 11.12 -9.33 -16.22
C SER A 140 11.19 -9.75 -14.75
N ASP A 141 12.40 -9.70 -14.18
CA ASP A 141 12.64 -9.92 -12.75
C ASP A 141 11.92 -8.89 -11.86
N ALA A 142 11.69 -7.67 -12.37
CA ALA A 142 10.97 -6.62 -11.66
C ALA A 142 9.49 -6.95 -11.46
N GLU A 143 8.83 -7.46 -12.51
CA GLU A 143 7.44 -7.93 -12.43
C GLU A 143 7.30 -9.11 -11.47
N TYR A 144 8.24 -10.07 -11.52
CA TYR A 144 8.29 -11.17 -10.57
C TYR A 144 8.46 -10.68 -9.13
N SER A 145 9.32 -9.67 -8.90
CA SER A 145 9.51 -9.05 -7.59
C SER A 145 8.24 -8.34 -7.10
N GLN A 146 7.59 -7.53 -7.95
CA GLN A 146 6.35 -6.84 -7.62
C GLN A 146 5.23 -7.82 -7.27
N MET A 147 5.12 -8.92 -8.02
CA MET A 147 4.14 -9.96 -7.75
C MET A 147 4.40 -10.67 -6.42
N ASN A 148 5.67 -10.93 -6.12
CA ASN A 148 6.06 -11.43 -4.80
C ASN A 148 5.69 -10.43 -3.69
N VAL A 149 5.79 -9.11 -3.89
CA VAL A 149 5.36 -8.13 -2.88
C VAL A 149 3.84 -8.22 -2.62
N HIS A 150 3.01 -8.24 -3.67
CA HIS A 150 1.56 -8.40 -3.52
C HIS A 150 1.20 -9.73 -2.86
N PHE A 151 1.92 -10.80 -3.21
CA PHE A 151 1.72 -12.11 -2.64
C PHE A 151 2.10 -12.15 -1.16
N HIS A 152 3.21 -11.54 -0.77
CA HIS A 152 3.60 -11.43 0.64
C HIS A 152 2.57 -10.62 1.44
N LYS A 153 1.99 -9.56 0.86
CA LYS A 153 0.88 -8.83 1.49
C LYS A 153 -0.35 -9.71 1.70
N LEU A 154 -0.71 -10.51 0.70
CA LEU A 154 -1.80 -11.48 0.83
C LEU A 154 -1.50 -12.52 1.92
N MET A 155 -0.28 -13.07 1.95
CA MET A 155 0.14 -14.02 2.97
C MET A 155 0.17 -13.41 4.38
N GLU A 156 0.62 -12.16 4.53
CA GLU A 156 0.52 -11.42 5.79
C GLU A 156 -0.93 -11.36 6.28
N LEU A 157 -1.89 -11.02 5.41
CA LEU A 157 -3.31 -10.97 5.75
C LEU A 157 -3.91 -12.33 6.12
N ILE A 158 -3.41 -13.41 5.51
CA ILE A 158 -3.85 -14.79 5.80
C ILE A 158 -3.25 -15.27 7.13
N VAL A 159 -1.94 -15.13 7.29
CA VAL A 159 -1.20 -15.56 8.48
C VAL A 159 -1.63 -14.79 9.71
N THR A 160 -1.68 -13.45 9.64
CA THR A 160 -2.13 -12.59 10.75
C THR A 160 -3.51 -13.04 11.23
N ARG A 161 -4.42 -13.32 10.29
CA ARG A 161 -5.76 -13.77 10.65
C ARG A 161 -5.76 -15.14 11.32
N TYR A 162 -4.95 -16.07 10.81
CA TYR A 162 -4.84 -17.43 11.32
C TYR A 162 -4.21 -17.47 12.71
N THR A 163 -3.24 -16.60 12.99
CA THR A 163 -2.44 -16.61 14.23
C THR A 163 -2.98 -15.75 15.37
N LEU A 164 -3.98 -14.89 15.14
CA LEU A 164 -4.60 -14.10 16.21
C LEU A 164 -5.07 -15.01 17.39
N PRO A 165 -4.95 -14.61 18.67
CA PRO A 165 -5.44 -15.43 19.78
C PRO A 165 -6.96 -15.59 19.75
N GLN A 166 -7.51 -16.78 20.03
CA GLN A 166 -8.97 -17.02 20.01
C GLN A 166 -9.80 -15.98 20.78
N ALA A 167 -9.26 -15.37 21.84
CA ALA A 167 -9.91 -14.31 22.63
C ALA A 167 -9.99 -12.95 21.90
N GLU A 168 -8.97 -12.58 21.10
CA GLU A 168 -8.95 -11.38 20.24
C GLU A 168 -9.52 -11.65 18.83
N GLN A 169 -9.63 -12.93 18.47
CA GLN A 169 -10.41 -13.42 17.34
C GLN A 169 -11.91 -13.48 17.64
N SER A 170 -12.35 -13.08 18.84
CA SER A 170 -13.77 -12.98 19.12
C SER A 170 -14.39 -11.99 18.11
N PRO A 171 -15.51 -12.33 17.47
CA PRO A 171 -16.31 -11.41 16.66
C PRO A 171 -16.88 -10.21 17.46
N GLU A 172 -16.33 -9.91 18.64
CA GLU A 172 -16.89 -9.02 19.67
C GLU A 172 -15.94 -7.88 20.06
N SER A 173 -14.74 -7.74 19.46
CA SER A 173 -13.95 -6.53 19.72
C SER A 173 -14.66 -5.31 19.09
N PRO A 174 -14.85 -4.20 19.83
CA PRO A 174 -15.60 -3.06 19.32
C PRO A 174 -15.04 -2.52 18.00
N GLU A 175 -13.73 -2.52 17.84
CA GLU A 175 -13.05 -2.02 16.64
C GLU A 175 -13.24 -2.96 15.44
N ALA A 176 -13.13 -4.28 15.62
CA ALA A 176 -13.38 -5.26 14.56
C ALA A 176 -14.85 -5.24 14.09
N SER A 177 -15.78 -5.00 15.01
CA SER A 177 -17.21 -4.83 14.70
C SER A 177 -17.47 -3.56 13.89
N ILE A 178 -16.78 -2.45 14.17
CA ILE A 178 -16.87 -1.23 13.35
C ILE A 178 -16.26 -1.46 11.95
N LEU A 179 -15.11 -2.12 11.85
CA LEU A 179 -14.49 -2.44 10.56
C LEU A 179 -15.39 -3.35 9.70
N SER A 180 -16.09 -4.30 10.32
CA SER A 180 -17.08 -5.14 9.64
C SER A 180 -18.29 -4.33 9.16
N ALA A 181 -18.73 -3.34 9.92
CA ALA A 181 -19.80 -2.43 9.50
C ALA A 181 -19.36 -1.50 8.36
N ILE A 182 -18.10 -1.06 8.34
CA ILE A 182 -17.51 -0.30 7.21
C ILE A 182 -17.49 -1.18 5.95
N GLN A 183 -17.00 -2.41 6.06
CA GLN A 183 -17.03 -3.39 4.97
C GLN A 183 -18.44 -3.60 4.41
N TYR A 184 -19.42 -3.74 5.29
CA TYR A 184 -20.81 -3.87 4.87
C TYR A 184 -21.28 -2.67 4.04
N VAL A 185 -20.89 -1.46 4.43
CA VAL A 185 -21.19 -0.24 3.65
C VAL A 185 -20.50 -0.29 2.29
N ASP A 186 -19.23 -0.67 2.20
CA ASP A 186 -18.49 -0.71 0.94
C ASP A 186 -19.04 -1.76 -0.04
N GLU A 187 -19.53 -2.90 0.46
CA GLU A 187 -20.15 -3.95 -0.36
C GLU A 187 -21.61 -3.63 -0.74
N HIS A 188 -22.34 -2.95 0.15
CA HIS A 188 -23.80 -2.81 0.06
C HIS A 188 -24.26 -1.35 -0.03
N PHE A 189 -23.40 -0.40 -0.37
CA PHE A 189 -23.70 1.04 -0.36
C PHE A 189 -24.96 1.39 -1.16
N ALA A 190 -25.23 0.68 -2.26
CA ALA A 190 -26.40 0.90 -3.11
C ALA A 190 -27.73 0.53 -2.42
N GLN A 191 -27.69 -0.25 -1.34
CA GLN A 191 -28.88 -0.72 -0.63
C GLN A 191 -29.35 0.29 0.44
N GLU A 192 -30.55 0.11 0.97
CA GLU A 192 -31.04 0.92 2.09
C GLU A 192 -30.27 0.57 3.38
N ILE A 193 -29.46 1.51 3.86
CA ILE A 193 -28.62 1.38 5.06
C ILE A 193 -29.12 2.35 6.12
N SER A 194 -29.36 1.85 7.32
CA SER A 194 -29.72 2.65 8.50
C SER A 194 -28.66 2.50 9.59
N VAL A 195 -28.54 3.50 10.47
CA VAL A 195 -27.64 3.43 11.64
C VAL A 195 -28.01 2.24 12.52
N GLN A 196 -29.30 1.96 12.65
CA GLN A 196 -29.82 0.83 13.42
C GLN A 196 -29.26 -0.50 12.89
N LYS A 197 -29.34 -0.72 11.58
CA LYS A 197 -28.82 -1.92 10.91
C LYS A 197 -27.31 -2.07 11.09
N LEU A 198 -26.56 -0.99 10.92
CA LEU A 198 -25.09 -1.02 11.10
C LEU A 198 -24.70 -1.28 12.55
N ALA A 199 -25.43 -0.70 13.51
CA ALA A 199 -25.20 -0.93 14.93
C ALA A 199 -25.53 -2.37 15.33
N GLU A 200 -26.60 -2.94 14.77
CA GLU A 200 -26.96 -4.36 14.93
C GLU A 200 -25.90 -5.29 14.35
N LEU A 201 -25.38 -5.01 13.16
CA LEU A 201 -24.25 -5.75 12.56
C LEU A 201 -23.00 -5.71 13.44
N ALA A 202 -22.79 -4.61 14.15
CA ALA A 202 -21.68 -4.42 15.07
C ALA A 202 -21.96 -4.94 16.49
N ASN A 203 -23.15 -5.51 16.77
CA ASN A 203 -23.62 -5.88 18.12
C ASN A 203 -23.52 -4.73 19.14
N MET A 204 -23.86 -3.51 18.72
CA MET A 204 -23.77 -2.29 19.52
C MET A 204 -25.08 -1.54 19.60
N ARG A 205 -25.24 -0.76 20.69
CA ARG A 205 -26.30 0.25 20.74
C ARG A 205 -26.00 1.38 19.74
N PRO A 206 -27.00 1.93 19.04
CA PRO A 206 -26.79 2.95 17.98
C PRO A 206 -25.96 4.17 18.41
N ALA A 207 -26.13 4.64 19.65
CA ALA A 207 -25.37 5.78 20.17
C ALA A 207 -23.88 5.44 20.36
N GLN A 208 -23.57 4.26 20.90
CA GLN A 208 -22.21 3.77 21.09
C GLN A 208 -21.54 3.51 19.74
N PHE A 209 -22.25 2.85 18.83
CA PHE A 209 -21.81 2.63 17.46
C PHE A 209 -21.47 3.94 16.76
N THR A 210 -22.38 4.93 16.79
CA THR A 210 -22.17 6.23 16.12
C THR A 210 -20.96 6.97 16.67
N ALA A 211 -20.76 6.95 18.00
CA ALA A 211 -19.61 7.60 18.61
C ALA A 211 -18.28 6.95 18.19
N LEU A 212 -18.19 5.63 18.27
CA LEU A 212 -16.99 4.88 17.91
C LEU A 212 -16.72 4.90 16.40
N PHE A 213 -17.77 4.75 15.58
CA PHE A 213 -17.69 4.87 14.13
C PHE A 213 -17.15 6.24 13.72
N ARG A 214 -17.61 7.34 14.36
CA ARG A 214 -17.09 8.68 14.09
C ARG A 214 -15.65 8.86 14.58
N GLN A 215 -15.28 8.26 15.70
CA GLN A 215 -13.90 8.29 16.18
C GLN A 215 -12.95 7.63 15.19
N ILE A 216 -13.36 6.51 14.59
CA ILE A 216 -12.54 5.73 13.64
C ILE A 216 -12.54 6.36 12.23
N THR A 217 -13.72 6.74 11.72
CA THR A 217 -13.88 7.21 10.32
C THR A 217 -13.84 8.73 10.17
N GLY A 218 -13.88 9.49 11.27
CA GLY A 218 -14.03 10.94 11.27
C GLY A 218 -15.45 11.43 10.90
N ARG A 219 -16.36 10.54 10.47
CA ARG A 219 -17.69 10.89 9.94
C ARG A 219 -18.79 10.11 10.67
N LYS A 220 -20.03 10.63 10.67
CA LYS A 220 -21.15 9.81 11.18
C LYS A 220 -21.48 8.68 10.19
N PRO A 221 -22.10 7.57 10.63
CA PRO A 221 -22.35 6.42 9.77
C PRO A 221 -23.09 6.74 8.46
N LEU A 222 -24.19 7.51 8.52
CA LEU A 222 -24.93 7.87 7.30
C LEU A 222 -24.21 8.91 6.44
N GLU A 223 -23.36 9.75 7.03
CA GLU A 223 -22.50 10.66 6.26
C GLU A 223 -21.45 9.86 5.49
N TYR A 224 -20.89 8.81 6.10
CA TYR A 224 -19.96 7.89 5.46
C TYR A 224 -20.61 7.10 4.32
N VAL A 225 -21.82 6.56 4.52
CA VAL A 225 -22.57 5.90 3.43
C VAL A 225 -22.76 6.86 2.25
N ASN A 226 -23.20 8.10 2.50
CA ASN A 226 -23.37 9.07 1.42
C ASN A 226 -22.03 9.42 0.74
N TYR A 227 -20.94 9.51 1.49
CA TYR A 227 -19.61 9.72 0.93
C TYR A 227 -19.25 8.59 -0.05
N VAL A 228 -19.33 7.32 0.37
CA VAL A 228 -19.05 6.15 -0.49
C VAL A 228 -19.90 6.19 -1.76
N ARG A 229 -21.20 6.47 -1.64
CA ARG A 229 -22.10 6.57 -2.81
C ARG A 229 -21.72 7.68 -3.77
N ILE A 230 -21.27 8.83 -3.27
CA ILE A 230 -20.82 9.93 -4.11
C ILE A 230 -19.50 9.59 -4.80
N GLU A 231 -18.56 8.93 -4.12
CA GLU A 231 -17.31 8.45 -4.75
C GLU A 231 -17.61 7.46 -5.89
N GLN A 232 -18.49 6.49 -5.66
CA GLN A 232 -18.94 5.57 -6.70
C GLN A 232 -19.66 6.29 -7.85
N ALA A 233 -20.41 7.35 -7.55
CA ALA A 233 -21.08 8.15 -8.57
C ALA A 233 -20.09 8.96 -9.42
N LYS A 234 -18.97 9.44 -8.86
CA LYS A 234 -17.90 10.08 -9.64
C LYS A 234 -17.32 9.10 -10.66
N GLU A 235 -17.03 7.87 -10.25
CA GLU A 235 -16.54 6.83 -11.17
C GLU A 235 -17.53 6.55 -12.31
N LEU A 236 -18.83 6.44 -12.01
CA LEU A 236 -19.86 6.20 -13.03
C LEU A 236 -20.03 7.38 -13.98
N LEU A 237 -20.01 8.61 -13.47
CA LEU A 237 -20.03 9.83 -14.28
C LEU A 237 -18.80 9.91 -15.20
N MET A 238 -17.66 9.39 -14.75
CA MET A 238 -16.44 9.33 -15.56
C MET A 238 -16.50 8.24 -16.63
N ARG A 239 -17.10 7.07 -16.34
CA ARG A 239 -17.06 5.89 -17.22
C ARG A 239 -18.25 5.77 -18.17
N SER A 240 -19.34 6.49 -17.94
CA SER A 240 -20.58 6.35 -18.69
C SER A 240 -21.27 7.69 -18.96
N ASP A 241 -22.06 7.73 -20.03
CA ASP A 241 -22.95 8.86 -20.35
C ASP A 241 -24.37 8.68 -19.76
N ASP A 242 -24.51 7.80 -18.77
CA ASP A 242 -25.80 7.40 -18.21
C ASP A 242 -26.64 8.60 -17.74
N PRO A 243 -27.98 8.52 -17.83
CA PRO A 243 -28.87 9.51 -17.24
C PRO A 243 -28.59 9.68 -15.74
N LEU A 244 -28.68 10.91 -15.25
CA LEU A 244 -28.30 11.21 -13.87
C LEU A 244 -29.17 10.48 -12.84
N ARG A 245 -30.45 10.27 -13.20
CA ARG A 245 -31.40 9.45 -12.46
C ARG A 245 -30.93 8.00 -12.31
N ASP A 246 -30.32 7.45 -13.36
CA ASP A 246 -29.88 6.06 -13.38
C ASP A 246 -28.61 5.91 -12.54
N ILE A 247 -27.66 6.83 -12.68
CA ILE A 247 -26.46 6.91 -11.81
C ILE A 247 -26.87 7.03 -10.35
N ALA A 248 -27.80 7.94 -10.03
CA ALA A 248 -28.33 8.10 -8.67
C ALA A 248 -28.93 6.79 -8.14
N SER A 249 -29.68 6.07 -8.96
CA SER A 249 -30.29 4.80 -8.59
C SER A 249 -29.25 3.70 -8.39
N GLN A 250 -28.25 3.59 -9.28
CA GLN A 250 -27.16 2.62 -9.20
C GLN A 250 -26.35 2.77 -7.91
N VAL A 251 -26.12 4.01 -7.48
CA VAL A 251 -25.38 4.28 -6.22
C VAL A 251 -26.29 4.38 -4.99
N GLY A 252 -27.56 4.01 -5.08
CA GLY A 252 -28.45 3.87 -3.93
C GLY A 252 -29.16 5.14 -3.45
N PHE A 253 -29.24 6.17 -4.29
CA PHE A 253 -30.11 7.33 -4.07
C PHE A 253 -31.47 7.12 -4.75
N ARG A 254 -32.56 7.25 -3.98
CA ARG A 254 -33.94 7.16 -4.49
C ARG A 254 -34.39 8.41 -5.25
N ASP A 255 -33.77 9.54 -4.96
CA ASP A 255 -34.18 10.86 -5.44
C ASP A 255 -32.97 11.58 -6.06
N GLU A 256 -33.07 11.85 -7.36
CA GLU A 256 -32.03 12.52 -8.16
C GLU A 256 -31.70 13.91 -7.65
N TYR A 257 -32.69 14.64 -7.11
CA TYR A 257 -32.51 15.99 -6.58
C TYR A 257 -31.76 15.97 -5.25
N TYR A 258 -32.05 15.00 -4.37
CA TYR A 258 -31.32 14.76 -3.15
C TYR A 258 -29.88 14.32 -3.43
N PHE A 259 -29.69 13.39 -4.38
CA PHE A 259 -28.37 13.01 -4.88
C PHE A 259 -27.58 14.23 -5.37
N SER A 260 -28.16 15.04 -6.27
CA SER A 260 -27.49 16.21 -6.83
C SER A 260 -27.09 17.23 -5.76
N ARG A 261 -27.94 17.45 -4.75
CA ARG A 261 -27.61 18.32 -3.61
C ARG A 261 -26.46 17.76 -2.77
N ARG A 262 -26.45 16.45 -2.50
CA ARG A 262 -25.37 15.81 -1.73
C ARG A 262 -24.06 15.76 -2.51
N PHE A 263 -24.12 15.46 -3.80
CA PHE A 263 -22.99 15.51 -4.70
C PHE A 263 -22.37 16.91 -4.69
N ARG A 264 -23.17 17.97 -4.87
CA ARG A 264 -22.69 19.36 -4.81
C ARG A 264 -22.15 19.76 -3.44
N GLN A 265 -22.74 19.26 -2.36
CA GLN A 265 -22.25 19.54 -1.02
C GLN A 265 -20.86 18.94 -0.79
N LEU A 266 -20.60 17.74 -1.32
CA LEU A 266 -19.33 17.04 -1.14
C LEU A 266 -18.25 17.47 -2.16
N THR A 267 -18.64 17.77 -3.40
CA THR A 267 -17.70 18.06 -4.51
C THR A 267 -17.61 19.54 -4.88
N GLY A 268 -18.48 20.39 -4.34
CA GLY A 268 -18.63 21.80 -4.73
C GLY A 268 -19.37 22.03 -6.05
N LEU A 269 -19.52 21.01 -6.91
CA LEU A 269 -20.12 21.11 -8.24
C LEU A 269 -21.39 20.25 -8.38
N ALA A 270 -22.31 20.65 -9.25
CA ALA A 270 -23.42 19.75 -9.61
C ALA A 270 -22.89 18.58 -10.47
N PRO A 271 -23.48 17.37 -10.41
CA PRO A 271 -22.93 16.19 -11.11
C PRO A 271 -22.59 16.38 -12.59
N ARG A 272 -23.49 16.97 -13.39
CA ARG A 272 -23.24 17.26 -14.82
C ARG A 272 -22.23 18.39 -15.04
N GLN A 273 -22.09 19.29 -14.06
CA GLN A 273 -21.05 20.32 -14.10
C GLN A 273 -19.69 19.71 -13.79
N TYR A 274 -19.65 18.75 -12.86
CA TYR A 274 -18.46 17.98 -12.49
C TYR A 274 -17.95 17.14 -13.67
N ASP A 275 -18.84 16.36 -14.30
CA ASP A 275 -18.54 15.61 -15.54
C ASP A 275 -18.04 16.56 -16.65
N ARG A 276 -18.75 17.67 -16.90
CA ARG A 276 -18.33 18.64 -17.92
C ARG A 276 -17.01 19.34 -17.59
N SER A 277 -16.70 19.60 -16.31
CA SER A 277 -15.40 20.15 -15.93
C SER A 277 -14.27 19.16 -16.21
N LEU A 278 -14.52 17.87 -16.05
CA LEU A 278 -13.59 16.80 -16.41
C LEU A 278 -13.55 16.52 -17.92
N GLN A 279 -14.54 16.92 -18.71
CA GLN A 279 -14.51 16.70 -20.17
C GLN A 279 -13.81 17.83 -20.94
N ARG A 280 -13.57 18.98 -20.31
CA ARG A 280 -12.95 20.13 -20.97
C ARG A 280 -11.44 20.06 -20.85
N HIS A 281 -10.75 20.41 -21.94
CA HIS A 281 -9.31 20.63 -21.84
C HIS A 281 -9.05 21.80 -20.90
N THR A 282 -8.07 21.64 -20.03
CA THR A 282 -7.69 22.64 -19.03
C THR A 282 -6.35 23.22 -19.40
N LEU A 283 -6.27 24.54 -19.54
CA LEU A 283 -5.00 25.22 -19.68
C LEU A 283 -4.36 25.33 -18.29
N VAL A 284 -3.22 24.69 -18.10
CA VAL A 284 -2.48 24.70 -16.84
C VAL A 284 -1.06 25.20 -17.06
N GLN A 285 -0.45 25.70 -15.98
CA GLN A 285 0.98 26.01 -15.97
C GLN A 285 1.76 24.89 -15.25
N ASP A 286 2.79 24.36 -15.93
CA ASP A 286 3.65 23.30 -15.40
C ASP A 286 4.74 23.83 -14.45
N TRP A 287 5.69 22.99 -14.02
CA TRP A 287 6.79 23.41 -13.12
C TRP A 287 7.79 24.37 -13.79
N ALA A 288 8.15 24.11 -15.05
CA ALA A 288 9.08 24.94 -15.84
C ALA A 288 8.44 26.24 -16.35
N GLY A 289 7.12 26.39 -16.20
CA GLY A 289 6.37 27.60 -16.54
C GLY A 289 5.65 27.53 -17.88
N HIS A 290 5.62 26.37 -18.54
CA HIS A 290 4.91 26.15 -19.79
C HIS A 290 3.40 26.18 -19.57
N GLU A 291 2.67 26.82 -20.49
CA GLU A 291 1.23 26.70 -20.59
C GLU A 291 0.86 25.48 -21.44
N VAL A 292 0.15 24.54 -20.86
CA VAL A 292 -0.15 23.24 -21.46
C VAL A 292 -1.65 23.00 -21.37
N ASN A 293 -2.26 22.71 -22.51
CA ASN A 293 -3.67 22.38 -22.59
C ASN A 293 -3.84 20.86 -22.41
N ILE A 294 -4.14 20.44 -21.19
CA ILE A 294 -4.26 19.02 -20.85
C ILE A 294 -5.69 18.51 -21.12
N PRO A 295 -5.87 17.23 -21.49
CA PRO A 295 -7.20 16.63 -21.54
C PRO A 295 -7.86 16.72 -20.16
N GLY A 296 -9.16 16.98 -20.11
CA GLY A 296 -9.85 17.04 -18.82
C GLY A 296 -9.94 15.67 -18.12
N LYS A 297 -10.00 14.59 -18.92
CA LYS A 297 -10.03 13.20 -18.44
C LYS A 297 -8.99 12.37 -19.20
N PRO A 298 -7.71 12.50 -18.85
CA PRO A 298 -6.67 11.70 -19.47
C PRO A 298 -6.76 10.25 -18.94
N GLU A 299 -6.71 9.28 -19.84
CA GLU A 299 -6.85 7.85 -19.56
C GLU A 299 -5.53 7.09 -19.75
N ARG A 300 -4.56 7.67 -20.47
CA ARG A 300 -3.27 7.06 -20.80
C ARG A 300 -2.14 7.99 -20.39
N ILE A 301 -2.00 8.17 -19.08
CA ILE A 301 -0.97 9.05 -18.50
C ILE A 301 0.36 8.29 -18.42
N LEU A 302 1.40 8.76 -19.12
CA LEU A 302 2.77 8.32 -18.88
C LEU A 302 3.44 9.22 -17.85
N PHE A 303 4.03 8.63 -16.81
CA PHE A 303 4.81 9.36 -15.82
C PHE A 303 6.29 8.98 -15.89
N PHE A 304 7.15 9.90 -16.28
CA PHE A 304 8.59 9.73 -16.26
C PHE A 304 9.16 10.34 -14.98
N GLY A 305 9.57 9.52 -14.01
CA GLY A 305 10.10 9.96 -12.72
C GLY A 305 9.97 8.91 -11.62
N LYS A 306 10.16 9.33 -10.35
CA LYS A 306 10.05 8.44 -9.17
C LYS A 306 8.87 8.77 -8.25
N SER A 307 7.94 9.61 -8.70
CA SER A 307 6.85 10.12 -7.85
C SER A 307 5.46 9.96 -8.46
N ALA A 308 5.25 8.89 -9.24
CA ALA A 308 3.91 8.55 -9.73
C ALA A 308 2.95 8.22 -8.57
N GLY A 309 3.45 7.83 -7.40
CA GLY A 309 2.62 7.63 -6.21
C GLY A 309 1.85 8.88 -5.77
N ASP A 310 2.28 10.08 -6.15
CA ASP A 310 1.52 11.32 -5.90
C ASP A 310 0.20 11.34 -6.68
N LEU A 311 0.21 10.88 -7.95
CA LEU A 311 -0.99 10.75 -8.78
C LEU A 311 -1.87 9.60 -8.31
N LEU A 312 -1.26 8.44 -8.02
CA LEU A 312 -2.00 7.26 -7.57
C LEU A 312 -2.72 7.49 -6.24
N ALA A 313 -2.13 8.29 -5.33
CA ALA A 313 -2.76 8.68 -4.07
C ALA A 313 -4.07 9.48 -4.26
N LEU A 314 -4.20 10.19 -5.38
CA LEU A 314 -5.41 10.91 -5.77
C LEU A 314 -6.35 10.05 -6.63
N GLY A 315 -6.03 8.77 -6.88
CA GLY A 315 -6.82 7.91 -7.76
C GLY A 315 -6.64 8.24 -9.25
N ILE A 316 -5.62 9.01 -9.61
CA ILE A 316 -5.30 9.33 -11.01
C ILE A 316 -4.51 8.16 -11.60
N PRO A 317 -5.04 7.48 -12.65
CA PRO A 317 -4.38 6.32 -13.21
C PRO A 317 -3.12 6.71 -13.98
N VAL A 318 -2.02 6.03 -13.70
CA VAL A 318 -0.79 6.08 -14.50
C VAL A 318 -0.71 4.78 -15.30
N LEU A 319 -0.28 4.85 -16.55
CA LEU A 319 -0.24 3.71 -17.45
C LEU A 319 0.66 2.59 -16.89
N ASP A 320 0.11 1.37 -16.84
CA ASP A 320 0.67 0.17 -16.18
C ASP A 320 0.92 0.35 -14.67
N GLY A 321 0.34 1.37 -14.03
CA GLY A 321 0.53 1.69 -12.61
C GLY A 321 1.97 2.05 -12.24
N ALA A 322 2.81 2.31 -13.24
CA ALA A 322 4.25 2.38 -13.11
C ALA A 322 4.77 3.78 -13.45
N SER A 323 5.88 4.15 -12.82
CA SER A 323 6.69 5.28 -13.25
C SER A 323 7.87 4.80 -14.07
N TYR A 324 8.23 5.56 -15.09
CA TYR A 324 9.30 5.21 -16.01
C TYR A 324 10.54 6.05 -15.73
N SER A 325 11.71 5.44 -15.89
CA SER A 325 12.95 6.19 -15.74
C SER A 325 13.07 7.22 -16.86
N ALA A 326 13.32 8.48 -16.49
CA ALA A 326 13.64 9.56 -17.42
C ALA A 326 15.11 9.51 -17.91
N LEU A 327 15.90 8.53 -17.46
CA LEU A 327 17.33 8.46 -17.77
C LEU A 327 17.54 8.20 -19.27
N PRO A 328 18.46 8.92 -19.93
CA PRO A 328 18.82 8.64 -21.30
C PRO A 328 19.43 7.22 -21.50
N PRO A 329 19.14 6.57 -22.64
CA PRO A 329 18.22 7.04 -23.68
C PRO A 329 16.76 6.77 -23.30
N LEU A 330 15.97 7.85 -23.18
CA LEU A 330 14.52 7.77 -23.13
C LEU A 330 14.03 7.19 -24.46
N ASP A 331 13.34 6.05 -24.38
CA ASP A 331 12.76 5.38 -25.55
C ASP A 331 11.48 6.10 -26.00
N LEU A 332 11.63 6.97 -26.99
CA LEU A 332 10.50 7.70 -27.58
C LEU A 332 9.61 6.82 -28.44
N GLU A 333 10.15 5.78 -29.06
CA GLU A 333 9.34 4.88 -29.89
C GLU A 333 8.40 4.08 -29.00
N TRP A 334 8.92 3.57 -27.88
CA TRP A 334 8.11 2.96 -26.84
C TRP A 334 7.05 3.93 -26.29
N ALA A 335 7.43 5.18 -25.98
CA ALA A 335 6.47 6.17 -25.46
C ALA A 335 5.36 6.47 -26.48
N LEU A 336 5.69 6.54 -27.78
CA LEU A 336 4.72 6.71 -28.86
C LEU A 336 3.79 5.49 -29.00
N GLN A 337 4.32 4.27 -28.87
CA GLN A 337 3.54 3.03 -28.94
C GLN A 337 2.49 2.91 -27.83
N LYS A 338 2.76 3.49 -26.65
CA LYS A 338 1.80 3.56 -25.54
C LYS A 338 0.61 4.50 -25.80
N GLN A 339 0.68 5.31 -26.86
CA GLN A 339 -0.35 6.27 -27.27
C GLN A 339 -0.87 7.12 -26.09
N PRO A 340 0.01 7.81 -25.35
CA PRO A 340 -0.42 8.62 -24.21
C PRO A 340 -1.32 9.76 -24.66
N ASP A 341 -2.26 10.14 -23.81
CA ASP A 341 -3.04 11.38 -23.96
C ASP A 341 -2.53 12.51 -23.04
N LEU A 342 -1.69 12.17 -22.05
CA LEU A 342 -0.96 13.09 -21.21
C LEU A 342 0.38 12.47 -20.79
N ILE A 343 1.42 13.30 -20.72
CA ILE A 343 2.74 12.90 -20.21
C ILE A 343 3.10 13.80 -19.04
N LEU A 344 3.52 13.23 -17.92
CA LEU A 344 4.16 13.94 -16.82
C LEU A 344 5.64 13.57 -16.78
N PHE A 345 6.47 14.57 -16.59
CA PHE A 345 7.91 14.45 -16.74
C PHE A 345 8.65 15.15 -15.58
N ASP A 346 9.28 14.37 -14.72
CA ASP A 346 9.96 14.82 -13.50
C ASP A 346 11.38 15.35 -13.77
N SER A 347 11.47 16.38 -14.61
CA SER A 347 12.70 17.08 -14.92
C SER A 347 12.40 18.41 -15.63
N ASN A 348 13.30 19.37 -15.46
CA ASN A 348 13.28 20.65 -16.16
C ASN A 348 14.17 20.64 -17.42
N ASN A 349 14.52 19.46 -17.95
CA ASN A 349 15.32 19.35 -19.17
C ASN A 349 14.47 19.71 -20.40
N GLU A 350 14.68 20.92 -20.91
CA GLU A 350 13.94 21.48 -22.04
C GLU A 350 14.07 20.65 -23.33
N GLN A 351 15.23 20.08 -23.60
CA GLN A 351 15.41 19.25 -24.80
C GLN A 351 14.57 17.97 -24.73
N LEU A 352 14.42 17.39 -23.53
CA LEU A 352 13.61 16.20 -23.33
C LEU A 352 12.12 16.54 -23.33
N TYR A 353 11.74 17.66 -22.73
CA TYR A 353 10.39 18.22 -22.79
C TYR A 353 9.93 18.42 -24.24
N GLN A 354 10.73 19.06 -25.09
CA GLN A 354 10.41 19.28 -26.52
C GLN A 354 10.23 18.00 -27.32
N ARG A 355 10.86 16.90 -26.89
CA ARG A 355 10.72 15.59 -27.55
C ARG A 355 9.42 14.90 -27.11
N LEU A 356 9.12 14.94 -25.81
CA LEU A 356 7.91 14.35 -25.22
C LEU A 356 6.64 15.11 -25.65
N SER A 357 6.70 16.44 -25.73
CA SER A 357 5.56 17.28 -26.12
C SER A 357 5.11 17.09 -27.58
N ARG A 358 5.94 16.45 -28.42
CA ARG A 358 5.56 16.02 -29.77
C ARG A 358 4.72 14.74 -29.79
N ILE A 359 4.70 13.99 -28.70
CA ILE A 359 3.94 12.74 -28.55
C ILE A 359 2.53 13.05 -28.02
N ALA A 360 2.44 13.79 -26.91
CA ALA A 360 1.20 14.17 -26.27
C ALA A 360 1.40 15.46 -25.44
N PRO A 361 0.32 16.15 -25.00
CA PRO A 361 0.41 17.20 -23.99
C PRO A 361 1.32 16.75 -22.85
N THR A 362 2.33 17.55 -22.52
CA THR A 362 3.40 17.17 -21.58
C THR A 362 3.51 18.21 -20.50
N LEU A 363 3.53 17.80 -19.24
CA LEU A 363 3.76 18.65 -18.07
C LEU A 363 5.10 18.31 -17.43
N THR A 364 5.92 19.32 -17.13
CA THR A 364 7.03 19.13 -16.19
C THR A 364 6.50 19.06 -14.75
N TYR A 365 6.99 18.09 -13.99
CA TYR A 365 6.62 17.83 -12.60
C TYR A 365 7.81 18.08 -11.68
N ASN A 366 7.58 18.67 -10.50
CA ASN A 366 8.63 18.93 -9.52
C ASN A 366 8.58 17.93 -8.38
N SER A 367 9.23 16.76 -8.50
CA SER A 367 9.28 15.81 -7.38
C SER A 367 10.07 16.32 -6.17
N HIS A 368 10.87 17.38 -6.33
CA HIS A 368 11.68 17.98 -5.26
C HIS A 368 10.91 19.00 -4.41
N ALA A 369 9.70 19.39 -4.82
CA ALA A 369 8.83 20.22 -3.99
C ALA A 369 8.35 19.44 -2.76
N LYS A 370 7.81 20.16 -1.77
CA LYS A 370 7.24 19.52 -0.58
C LYS A 370 6.02 18.69 -0.97
N LEU A 371 5.75 17.62 -0.21
CA LEU A 371 4.61 16.72 -0.46
C LEU A 371 3.29 17.49 -0.59
N GLU A 372 3.04 18.45 0.28
CA GLU A 372 1.82 19.25 0.29
C GLU A 372 1.69 20.11 -0.98
N GLU A 373 2.79 20.68 -1.45
CA GLU A 373 2.83 21.47 -2.68
C GLU A 373 2.59 20.59 -3.91
N ARG A 374 3.20 19.41 -3.94
CA ARG A 374 3.05 18.43 -5.02
C ARG A 374 1.63 17.89 -5.12
N MET A 375 1.03 17.52 -3.98
CA MET A 375 -0.34 17.00 -3.90
C MET A 375 -1.36 18.07 -4.32
N ARG A 376 -1.21 19.31 -3.83
CA ARG A 376 -2.06 20.43 -4.27
C ARG A 376 -1.90 20.75 -5.74
N LYS A 377 -0.67 20.70 -6.27
CA LYS A 377 -0.40 20.97 -7.69
C LYS A 377 -1.06 19.90 -8.57
N ALA A 378 -0.88 18.62 -8.23
CA ALA A 378 -1.58 17.53 -8.90
C ALA A 378 -3.11 17.71 -8.81
N GLY A 379 -3.65 17.94 -7.61
CA GLY A 379 -5.08 18.25 -7.42
C GLY A 379 -5.57 19.37 -8.34
N SER A 380 -4.84 20.47 -8.42
CA SER A 380 -5.21 21.62 -9.27
C SER A 380 -5.21 21.32 -10.77
N TRP A 381 -4.35 20.41 -11.25
CA TRP A 381 -4.31 20.06 -12.67
C TRP A 381 -5.48 19.17 -13.07
N PHE A 382 -5.90 18.27 -12.18
CA PHE A 382 -6.93 17.27 -12.47
C PHE A 382 -8.31 17.61 -11.87
N GLY A 383 -8.48 18.79 -11.26
CA GLY A 383 -9.74 19.18 -10.62
C GLY A 383 -10.07 18.37 -9.37
N MET A 384 -9.03 17.94 -8.65
CA MET A 384 -9.08 17.07 -7.47
C MET A 384 -8.54 17.79 -6.22
N GLU A 385 -8.79 19.09 -6.10
CA GLU A 385 -8.31 19.91 -4.98
C GLU A 385 -8.89 19.45 -3.64
N THR A 386 -10.16 19.02 -3.63
CA THR A 386 -10.81 18.54 -2.41
C THR A 386 -10.18 17.23 -1.95
N GLU A 387 -9.99 16.29 -2.87
CA GLU A 387 -9.36 14.99 -2.64
C GLU A 387 -7.92 15.15 -2.15
N ALA A 388 -7.17 16.11 -2.73
CA ALA A 388 -5.83 16.43 -2.29
C ALA A 388 -5.79 16.94 -0.83
N GLU A 389 -6.68 17.86 -0.45
CA GLU A 389 -6.75 18.34 0.93
C GLU A 389 -7.25 17.28 1.91
N GLU A 390 -8.22 16.44 1.51
CA GLU A 390 -8.68 15.30 2.32
C GLU A 390 -7.54 14.30 2.56
N TRP A 391 -6.76 13.98 1.52
CA TRP A 391 -5.61 13.09 1.63
C TRP A 391 -4.53 13.67 2.56
N LEU A 392 -4.17 14.95 2.38
CA LEU A 392 -3.18 15.63 3.23
C LEU A 392 -3.63 15.68 4.69
N THR A 393 -4.89 16.00 4.94
CA THR A 393 -5.46 16.01 6.30
C THR A 393 -5.39 14.62 6.94
N ALA A 394 -5.71 13.57 6.18
CA ALA A 394 -5.61 12.19 6.66
C ALA A 394 -4.17 11.76 6.91
N TYR A 395 -3.24 12.18 6.06
CA TYR A 395 -1.80 11.93 6.20
C TYR A 395 -1.23 12.61 7.46
N ASP A 396 -1.56 13.88 7.70
CA ASP A 396 -1.11 14.63 8.87
C ASP A 396 -1.64 14.01 10.16
N ARG A 397 -2.93 13.65 10.20
CA ARG A 397 -3.51 12.93 11.35
C ARG A 397 -2.78 11.63 11.64
N ARG A 398 -2.47 10.82 10.62
CA ARG A 398 -1.72 9.57 10.77
C ARG A 398 -0.28 9.83 11.24
N SER A 399 0.37 10.87 10.73
CA SER A 399 1.70 11.28 11.18
C SER A 399 1.70 11.64 12.67
N GLU A 400 0.71 12.42 13.10
CA GLU A 400 0.53 12.80 14.52
C GLU A 400 0.29 11.56 15.40
N GLU A 401 -0.60 10.65 14.99
CA GLU A 401 -0.86 9.40 15.70
C GLU A 401 0.39 8.52 15.82
N MET A 402 1.13 8.35 14.73
CA MET A 402 2.40 7.61 14.71
C MET A 402 3.41 8.22 15.70
N TRP A 403 3.66 9.52 15.62
CA TRP A 403 4.61 10.19 16.52
C TRP A 403 4.16 10.14 17.97
N ASN A 404 2.85 10.22 18.22
CA ASN A 404 2.29 10.06 19.55
C ASN A 404 2.55 8.66 20.13
N ASN A 405 2.41 7.61 19.33
CA ASN A 405 2.71 6.24 19.73
C ASN A 405 4.21 6.05 20.02
N LEU A 406 5.07 6.74 19.25
CA LEU A 406 6.52 6.69 19.40
C LEU A 406 7.09 7.54 20.55
N ARG A 407 6.29 8.38 21.22
CA ARG A 407 6.78 9.22 22.33
C ARG A 407 7.47 8.44 23.44
N GLY A 408 7.08 7.19 23.68
CA GLY A 408 7.71 6.31 24.68
C GLY A 408 9.02 5.67 24.25
N ALA A 409 9.36 5.72 22.95
CA ALA A 409 10.57 5.14 22.39
C ALA A 409 11.72 6.15 22.23
N MET A 410 11.47 7.44 22.50
CA MET A 410 12.40 8.54 22.23
C MET A 410 12.46 9.54 23.39
N GLN A 411 13.60 10.23 23.51
CA GLN A 411 13.75 11.31 24.49
C GLN A 411 13.30 12.66 23.90
N PRO A 412 12.74 13.58 24.72
CA PRO A 412 12.37 14.91 24.23
C PRO A 412 13.57 15.66 23.65
N GLY A 413 13.48 16.02 22.37
CA GLY A 413 14.52 16.77 21.67
C GLY A 413 15.67 15.93 21.11
N GLU A 414 15.55 14.60 21.15
CA GLU A 414 16.47 13.66 20.51
C GLU A 414 16.70 14.01 19.03
N THR A 415 17.95 13.87 18.59
CA THR A 415 18.38 14.28 17.25
C THR A 415 18.58 13.09 16.32
N ALA A 416 18.30 13.28 15.04
CA ALA A 416 18.52 12.26 14.02
C ALA A 416 19.22 12.81 12.78
N SER A 417 19.99 11.93 12.14
CA SER A 417 20.65 12.22 10.86
C SER A 417 20.45 11.09 9.89
N VAL A 418 20.33 11.43 8.61
CA VAL A 418 20.26 10.46 7.52
C VAL A 418 21.51 10.57 6.66
N LEU A 419 22.22 9.45 6.48
CA LEU A 419 23.46 9.36 5.71
C LEU A 419 23.30 8.46 4.49
N VAL A 420 23.94 8.82 3.38
CA VAL A 420 23.94 8.02 2.15
C VAL A 420 25.26 8.20 1.40
N HIS A 421 25.82 7.10 0.88
CA HIS A 421 26.84 7.19 -0.15
C HIS A 421 26.18 7.22 -1.52
N HIS A 422 26.53 8.19 -2.35
CA HIS A 422 25.96 8.33 -3.68
C HIS A 422 26.99 8.96 -4.64
N ARG A 423 26.72 8.95 -5.95
CA ARG A 423 27.64 9.46 -6.99
C ARG A 423 29.05 8.84 -6.86
N GLY A 424 29.10 7.51 -6.79
CA GLY A 424 30.31 6.75 -6.49
C GLY A 424 30.46 6.53 -4.98
N THR A 425 31.59 6.92 -4.42
CA THR A 425 31.94 6.66 -3.01
C THR A 425 31.82 7.90 -2.12
N ARG A 426 31.07 8.92 -2.55
CA ARG A 426 30.96 10.21 -1.84
C ARG A 426 29.88 10.12 -0.78
N LEU A 427 30.19 10.56 0.44
CA LEU A 427 29.28 10.53 1.59
C LEU A 427 28.47 11.83 1.67
N PHE A 428 27.17 11.69 1.89
CA PHE A 428 26.26 12.82 2.04
C PHE A 428 25.43 12.65 3.31
N VAL A 429 25.16 13.78 3.97
CA VAL A 429 24.07 13.91 4.94
C VAL A 429 22.86 14.54 4.24
N MET A 430 21.68 13.97 4.49
CA MET A 430 20.43 14.43 3.89
C MET A 430 19.80 15.52 4.76
N GLY A 431 19.23 16.53 4.10
CA GLY A 431 18.53 17.66 4.70
C GLY A 431 17.03 17.58 4.42
N ASN A 432 16.56 18.29 3.40
CA ASN A 432 15.12 18.39 3.09
C ASN A 432 14.66 17.40 2.00
N ILE A 433 15.35 16.27 1.84
CA ILE A 433 15.04 15.24 0.84
C ILE A 433 15.09 13.83 1.46
N GLY A 434 14.42 12.87 0.83
CA GLY A 434 14.41 11.47 1.23
C GLY A 434 13.71 11.25 2.57
N LEU A 435 14.31 10.41 3.44
CA LEU A 435 13.76 10.12 4.76
C LEU A 435 13.87 11.29 5.76
N ALA A 436 14.82 12.21 5.56
CA ALA A 436 15.13 13.23 6.57
C ALA A 436 13.94 14.17 6.91
N PRO A 437 13.20 14.74 5.93
CA PRO A 437 11.98 15.52 6.21
C PRO A 437 10.95 14.76 7.04
N PHE A 438 10.85 13.45 6.84
CA PHE A 438 9.90 12.60 7.54
C PHE A 438 10.25 12.43 9.02
N LEU A 439 11.55 12.39 9.35
CA LEU A 439 12.04 12.28 10.74
C LEU A 439 11.92 13.58 11.53
N TYR A 440 12.00 14.73 10.83
CA TYR A 440 12.03 16.05 11.46
C TYR A 440 10.62 16.58 11.73
N HIS A 441 10.11 16.26 12.91
CA HIS A 441 8.75 16.58 13.35
C HIS A 441 8.75 17.22 14.74
N SER A 442 7.73 18.03 15.07
CA SER A 442 7.56 18.66 16.39
C SER A 442 7.53 17.64 17.54
N HIS A 443 6.91 16.49 17.28
CA HIS A 443 6.81 15.32 18.16
C HIS A 443 7.81 14.20 17.81
N GLY A 444 8.68 14.41 16.82
CA GLY A 444 9.69 13.45 16.36
C GLY A 444 11.11 13.90 16.66
N PHE A 445 12.03 13.60 15.75
CA PHE A 445 13.43 13.96 15.89
C PHE A 445 13.70 15.41 15.50
N ARG A 446 14.79 15.97 16.05
CA ARG A 446 15.33 17.26 15.61
C ARG A 446 16.53 17.07 14.69
N PRO A 447 16.74 17.97 13.70
CA PRO A 447 17.99 17.98 12.96
C PRO A 447 19.14 18.44 13.87
N VAL A 448 20.28 17.78 13.72
CA VAL A 448 21.58 18.18 14.32
C VAL A 448 21.93 19.60 13.88
N SER A 449 22.66 20.36 14.71
CA SER A 449 22.99 21.77 14.45
C SER A 449 23.56 22.02 13.05
N LYS A 450 24.54 21.23 12.61
CA LYS A 450 25.13 21.37 11.26
C LYS A 450 24.20 20.95 10.11
N VAL A 451 23.27 20.02 10.37
CA VAL A 451 22.21 19.68 9.40
C VAL A 451 21.21 20.83 9.32
N ARG A 452 20.86 21.45 10.45
CA ARG A 452 20.01 22.64 10.51
C ARG A 452 20.62 23.82 9.77
N GLU A 453 21.92 24.08 9.90
CA GLU A 453 22.62 25.10 9.10
C GLU A 453 22.51 24.82 7.60
N ALA A 454 22.66 23.56 7.17
CA ALA A 454 22.50 23.17 5.77
C ALA A 454 21.06 23.38 5.28
N LEU A 455 20.06 23.03 6.11
CA LEU A 455 18.64 23.26 5.84
C LEU A 455 18.31 24.76 5.71
N GLN A 456 18.82 25.59 6.62
CA GLN A 456 18.65 27.05 6.58
C GLN A 456 19.28 27.68 5.34
N ALA A 457 20.35 27.08 4.82
CA ALA A 457 20.97 27.45 3.56
C ALA A 457 20.25 26.88 2.32
N GLY A 458 19.08 26.26 2.48
CA GLY A 458 18.28 25.70 1.40
C GLY A 458 18.88 24.46 0.73
N ARG A 459 19.80 23.74 1.41
CA ARG A 459 20.50 22.59 0.83
C ARG A 459 19.75 21.29 1.10
N ALA A 460 19.43 20.56 0.03
CA ALA A 460 18.78 19.26 0.14
C ALA A 460 19.67 18.15 0.70
N TYR A 461 20.97 18.23 0.45
CA TYR A 461 21.98 17.36 1.00
C TYR A 461 23.29 18.13 1.09
N LYS A 462 24.21 17.63 1.90
CA LYS A 462 25.55 18.16 2.01
C LYS A 462 26.55 17.01 1.97
N GLU A 463 27.54 17.15 1.09
CA GLU A 463 28.67 16.24 1.08
C GLU A 463 29.53 16.46 2.33
N ILE A 464 29.92 15.36 2.94
CA ILE A 464 30.74 15.33 4.14
C ILE A 464 31.83 14.27 3.96
N SER A 465 32.82 14.30 4.84
CA SER A 465 33.88 13.30 4.87
C SER A 465 33.70 12.39 6.09
N THR A 466 34.36 11.24 6.09
CA THR A 466 34.35 10.32 7.24
C THR A 466 34.90 10.99 8.50
N GLU A 467 35.89 11.87 8.37
CA GLU A 467 36.50 12.60 9.50
C GLU A 467 35.58 13.67 10.08
N SER A 468 34.64 14.19 9.28
CA SER A 468 33.68 15.21 9.72
C SER A 468 32.32 14.63 10.12
N VAL A 469 32.11 13.31 10.00
CA VAL A 469 30.82 12.65 10.20
C VAL A 469 30.23 12.91 11.58
N SER A 470 31.06 12.98 12.63
CA SER A 470 30.64 13.25 14.02
C SER A 470 29.98 14.61 14.20
N GLN A 471 30.26 15.59 13.35
CA GLN A 471 29.65 16.92 13.39
C GLN A 471 28.23 16.92 12.79
N TYR A 472 27.87 15.88 12.04
CA TYR A 472 26.63 15.77 11.28
C TYR A 472 25.70 14.66 11.77
N THR A 473 26.13 13.81 12.71
CA THR A 473 25.35 12.70 13.26
C THR A 473 24.72 13.03 14.60
N GLY A 474 23.44 12.69 14.76
CA GLY A 474 22.69 12.89 16.00
C GLY A 474 22.72 11.68 16.94
N ASP A 475 21.79 11.69 17.90
CA ASP A 475 21.56 10.58 18.83
C ASP A 475 21.14 9.30 18.11
N ARG A 476 20.50 9.45 16.94
CA ARG A 476 20.15 8.36 16.01
C ARG A 476 20.72 8.60 14.62
N ILE A 477 21.21 7.52 14.00
CA ILE A 477 21.74 7.56 12.64
C ILE A 477 20.99 6.57 11.76
N PHE A 478 20.37 7.09 10.70
CA PHE A 478 19.72 6.31 9.67
C PHE A 478 20.63 6.28 8.44
N VAL A 479 21.18 5.12 8.11
CA VAL A 479 22.10 4.96 6.98
C VAL A 479 21.35 4.29 5.83
N MET A 480 21.18 5.01 4.73
CA MET A 480 20.65 4.47 3.49
C MET A 480 21.71 3.56 2.87
N MET A 481 21.37 2.28 2.73
CA MET A 481 22.19 1.26 2.09
C MET A 481 21.96 1.34 0.58
N PRO A 482 22.95 1.80 -0.21
CA PRO A 482 22.75 2.04 -1.64
C PRO A 482 22.61 0.75 -2.44
N GLU A 483 21.96 0.84 -3.59
CA GLU A 483 21.93 -0.25 -4.59
C GLU A 483 23.26 -0.35 -5.34
N CYS A 484 23.89 0.80 -5.64
CA CYS A 484 25.15 0.84 -6.37
C CYS A 484 26.25 0.16 -5.56
N GLU A 485 26.87 -0.86 -6.13
CA GLU A 485 27.87 -1.70 -5.47
C GLU A 485 29.04 -0.88 -4.90
N ALA A 486 29.56 0.08 -5.67
CA ALA A 486 30.65 0.96 -5.24
C ALA A 486 30.25 1.83 -4.03
N ALA A 487 29.03 2.38 -4.04
CA ALA A 487 28.51 3.19 -2.94
C ALA A 487 28.23 2.32 -1.70
N ARG A 488 27.69 1.11 -1.89
CA ARG A 488 27.42 0.14 -0.81
C ARG A 488 28.72 -0.36 -0.17
N ALA A 489 29.76 -0.59 -0.97
CA ALA A 489 31.10 -0.92 -0.48
C ALA A 489 31.70 0.23 0.34
N ALA A 490 31.56 1.48 -0.12
CA ALA A 490 31.98 2.65 0.64
C ALA A 490 31.24 2.78 1.98
N THR A 491 29.92 2.54 2.00
CA THR A 491 29.13 2.50 3.25
C THR A 491 29.63 1.43 4.21
N LYS A 492 29.93 0.22 3.73
CA LYS A 492 30.49 -0.85 4.57
C LYS A 492 31.87 -0.47 5.12
N LYS A 493 32.74 0.11 4.30
CA LYS A 493 34.07 0.59 4.73
C LYS A 493 33.97 1.68 5.80
N MET A 494 32.99 2.58 5.68
CA MET A 494 32.73 3.58 6.72
C MET A 494 32.40 2.92 8.06
N PHE A 495 31.63 1.82 8.07
CA PHE A 495 31.29 1.10 9.32
C PHE A 495 32.51 0.48 10.02
N GLU A 496 33.60 0.25 9.28
CA GLU A 496 34.84 -0.32 9.81
C GLU A 496 35.79 0.74 10.38
N SER A 497 35.55 2.02 10.13
CA SER A 497 36.43 3.12 10.55
C SER A 497 36.33 3.39 12.06
N GLU A 498 37.43 3.85 12.65
CA GLU A 498 37.48 4.17 14.09
C GLU A 498 36.62 5.39 14.42
N GLU A 499 36.55 6.38 13.52
CA GLU A 499 35.69 7.55 13.64
C GLU A 499 34.21 7.14 13.71
N TRP A 500 33.80 6.15 12.89
CA TRP A 500 32.45 5.62 12.92
C TRP A 500 32.17 4.87 14.22
N LYS A 501 33.03 3.93 14.61
CA LYS A 501 32.85 3.13 15.84
C LYS A 501 32.80 4.00 17.10
N ALA A 502 33.48 5.15 17.10
CA ALA A 502 33.49 6.10 18.21
C ALA A 502 32.23 6.98 18.31
N LEU A 503 31.31 6.94 17.34
CA LEU A 503 30.10 7.77 17.37
C LEU A 503 29.17 7.34 18.53
N PRO A 504 28.61 8.29 19.31
CA PRO A 504 27.70 7.95 20.41
C PRO A 504 26.52 7.08 19.98
N ALA A 505 25.89 7.37 18.84
CA ALA A 505 24.79 6.56 18.31
C ALA A 505 25.22 5.13 17.94
N VAL A 506 26.47 4.92 17.51
CA VAL A 506 27.01 3.60 17.19
C VAL A 506 27.25 2.81 18.48
N VAL A 507 27.87 3.45 19.48
CA VAL A 507 28.12 2.84 20.80
C VAL A 507 26.81 2.47 21.49
N ASN A 508 25.78 3.31 21.37
CA ASN A 508 24.47 3.08 21.97
C ASN A 508 23.55 2.16 21.14
N GLY A 509 24.00 1.68 19.97
CA GLY A 509 23.21 0.79 19.11
C GLY A 509 22.07 1.47 18.34
N HIS A 510 22.01 2.80 18.29
CA HIS A 510 20.98 3.59 17.60
C HIS A 510 21.35 3.86 16.12
N VAL A 511 21.79 2.83 15.41
CA VAL A 511 22.12 2.90 13.99
C VAL A 511 21.20 1.99 13.20
N TYR A 512 20.44 2.58 12.28
CA TYR A 512 19.48 1.90 11.43
C TYR A 512 20.03 1.82 10.02
N LYS A 513 20.32 0.59 9.56
CA LYS A 513 20.76 0.32 8.19
C LYS A 513 19.52 0.02 7.36
N LEU A 514 19.19 0.92 6.45
CA LEU A 514 17.91 0.93 5.75
C LEU A 514 18.14 0.81 4.26
N GLU A 515 17.50 -0.16 3.59
CA GLU A 515 17.63 -0.32 2.14
C GLU A 515 17.09 0.93 1.41
N GLU A 516 17.92 1.54 0.56
CA GLU A 516 17.61 2.81 -0.10
C GLU A 516 16.32 2.70 -0.93
N GLN A 517 16.14 1.60 -1.66
CA GLN A 517 14.94 1.38 -2.49
C GLN A 517 13.63 1.31 -1.71
N LEU A 518 13.68 1.09 -0.40
CA LEU A 518 12.49 1.02 0.44
C LEU A 518 12.25 2.32 1.20
N TRP A 519 13.32 2.95 1.68
CA TRP A 519 13.28 4.06 2.63
C TRP A 519 13.53 5.43 2.02
N ASN A 520 14.13 5.49 0.83
CA ASN A 520 14.49 6.75 0.15
C ASN A 520 13.52 7.07 -1.00
N ILE A 521 12.21 6.94 -0.73
CA ILE A 521 11.14 7.27 -1.67
C ILE A 521 10.18 8.22 -0.96
N GLY A 522 9.86 9.34 -1.60
CA GLY A 522 9.09 10.44 -0.99
C GLY A 522 7.76 10.74 -1.67
N ASP A 523 7.22 9.85 -2.50
CA ASP A 523 5.88 10.04 -3.06
C ASP A 523 4.77 9.73 -2.05
N ALA A 524 3.56 10.22 -2.31
CA ALA A 524 2.44 10.15 -1.38
C ALA A 524 2.12 8.73 -0.89
N VAL A 525 2.03 7.76 -1.81
CA VAL A 525 1.80 6.33 -1.48
C VAL A 525 2.95 5.78 -0.63
N SER A 526 4.20 6.10 -0.97
CA SER A 526 5.37 5.63 -0.23
C SER A 526 5.46 6.28 1.15
N CYS A 527 5.08 7.55 1.31
CA CYS A 527 5.04 8.23 2.59
C CYS A 527 4.07 7.54 3.58
N LEU A 528 2.92 7.04 3.12
CA LEU A 528 2.02 6.23 3.95
C LEU A 528 2.66 4.93 4.41
N ARG A 529 3.42 4.27 3.52
CA ARG A 529 4.19 3.06 3.87
C ARG A 529 5.29 3.39 4.90
N LEU A 530 5.99 4.51 4.73
CA LEU A 530 7.05 4.93 5.64
C LEU A 530 6.54 5.21 7.06
N GLN A 531 5.31 5.70 7.23
CA GLN A 531 4.68 5.84 8.56
C GLN A 531 4.60 4.49 9.28
N GLN A 532 4.14 3.45 8.59
CA GLN A 532 4.03 2.12 9.19
C GLN A 532 5.41 1.50 9.46
N LEU A 533 6.34 1.62 8.50
CA LEU A 533 7.68 1.06 8.64
C LEU A 533 8.48 1.72 9.76
N LEU A 534 8.39 3.06 9.89
CA LEU A 534 9.08 3.78 10.95
C LEU A 534 8.55 3.41 12.34
N LEU A 535 7.23 3.26 12.48
CA LEU A 535 6.61 2.78 13.71
C LEU A 535 7.18 1.41 14.11
N GLN A 536 7.15 0.44 13.20
CA GLN A 536 7.66 -0.91 13.44
C GLN A 536 9.15 -0.93 13.77
N LEU A 537 9.94 -0.12 13.06
CA LEU A 537 11.39 -0.02 13.27
C LEU A 537 11.74 0.43 14.68
N LEU A 538 11.04 1.44 15.20
CA LEU A 538 11.34 2.06 16.49
C LEU A 538 10.62 1.37 17.66
N GLU A 539 9.44 0.77 17.46
CA GLU A 539 8.78 -0.05 18.48
C GLU A 539 9.51 -1.36 18.77
N GLY A 540 10.11 -1.99 17.75
CA GLY A 540 10.92 -3.20 17.93
C GLY A 540 12.11 -3.00 18.88
N GLU A 541 12.57 -1.77 19.04
CA GLU A 541 13.60 -1.38 20.00
C GLU A 541 13.07 -1.36 21.44
N ARG A 542 11.85 -0.83 21.65
CA ARG A 542 11.20 -0.79 22.97
C ARG A 542 11.01 -2.19 23.56
N SER A 543 10.70 -3.17 22.72
CA SER A 543 10.59 -4.58 23.15
C SER A 543 11.95 -5.21 23.51
N ARG A 544 13.07 -4.74 22.95
CA ARG A 544 14.42 -5.20 23.30
C ARG A 544 14.91 -4.60 24.63
N VAL A 545 14.51 -3.37 24.93
CA VAL A 545 14.87 -2.68 26.19
C VAL A 545 14.10 -3.26 27.41
N ASN A 546 12.93 -3.86 27.20
CA ASN A 546 12.07 -4.42 28.25
C ASN A 546 12.30 -5.91 28.59
N VAL A 547 13.35 -6.56 28.07
CA VAL A 547 13.74 -7.90 28.52
C VAL A 547 14.71 -7.74 29.70
N PRO A 548 14.36 -8.14 30.95
CA PRO A 548 15.32 -8.16 32.03
C PRO A 548 16.41 -9.17 31.70
N SER A 549 17.67 -8.72 31.75
CA SER A 549 18.86 -9.57 31.65
C SER A 549 18.84 -10.65 32.73
N ALA A 550 18.29 -11.83 32.39
CA ALA A 550 18.44 -13.04 33.18
C ALA A 550 19.45 -13.96 32.48
N ALA A 551 20.74 -13.72 32.73
CA ALA A 551 21.82 -14.72 32.62
C ALA A 551 23.15 -14.12 33.09
N ALA A 552 23.39 -14.16 34.40
CA ALA A 552 24.73 -14.09 34.98
C ALA A 552 24.76 -14.81 36.34
N GLU A 553 24.37 -16.09 36.36
CA GLU A 553 24.83 -17.05 37.38
C GLU A 553 24.94 -18.42 36.69
N GLY A 554 26.15 -18.98 36.71
CA GLY A 554 26.53 -20.24 36.06
C GLY A 554 28.03 -20.30 35.86
#